data_AF-A0A923HFD0-F1
#
_entry.id   AF-A0A923HFD0-F1
#
_cell.length_a   1.000
_cell.length_b   1.000
_cell.length_c   1.000
_cell.angle_alpha   90.00
_cell.angle_beta   90.00
_cell.angle_gamma   90.00
#
_symmetry.space_group_name_H-M   'P 1'
#
loop_
_entity.id
_entity.type
_entity.pdbx_description
1 polymer ?
#
loop_
_entity_poly.entity_id
_entity_poly.type
_entity_poly.pdbx_seq_one_letter_code
_entity_poly.pdbx_strand_id
1 'polypeptide(L)'
;MKKAINGFELESISNTVEAIQANKDIAKFQFRARNRWISGGHNRSTMQDFYGGCQEDESRETAFVFDNGEPPILLGSNEGANPVEFVLHALAGCMTTTMMLHAAANGISVDKVSSKLVGDLDVQGFLGLDKTIRNGYQNIKVEFDIQGDLTEEERQTLIGFAHQSPVFDIVTNGVPVQLSAKEVNEGELA
;
A
#
# COMPACT_ATOMS: atom_id res chain seq x y z
N MET A 1 -21.12 18.40 -17.45
CA MET A 1 -19.83 17.97 -16.87
C MET A 1 -20.13 17.20 -15.60
N LYS A 2 -19.53 16.03 -15.40
CA LYS A 2 -19.75 15.26 -14.16
C LYS A 2 -19.14 16.01 -12.98
N LYS A 3 -19.83 16.01 -11.84
CA LYS A 3 -19.35 16.69 -10.62
C LYS A 3 -18.21 15.86 -10.01
N ALA A 4 -17.03 16.46 -9.88
CA ALA A 4 -15.87 15.81 -9.28
C ALA A 4 -15.32 16.64 -8.12
N ILE A 5 -14.82 15.96 -7.08
CA ILE A 5 -14.14 16.54 -5.93
C ILE A 5 -12.84 15.77 -5.73
N ASN A 6 -11.72 16.47 -5.53
CA ASN A 6 -10.38 15.89 -5.35
C ASN A 6 -9.97 14.89 -6.47
N GLY A 7 -10.50 15.09 -7.69
CA GLY A 7 -10.27 14.21 -8.83
C GLY A 7 -11.17 12.97 -8.90
N PHE A 8 -12.08 12.77 -7.96
CA PHE A 8 -13.04 11.66 -7.99
C PHE A 8 -14.41 12.11 -8.50
N GLU A 9 -14.97 11.38 -9.48
CA GLU A 9 -16.33 11.58 -9.94
C GLU A 9 -17.33 11.08 -8.87
N LEU A 10 -18.17 11.99 -8.35
CA LEU A 10 -19.07 11.66 -7.24
C LEU A 10 -20.11 10.59 -7.64
N GLU A 11 -20.59 10.64 -8.89
CA GLU A 11 -21.51 9.66 -9.45
C GLU A 11 -20.87 8.25 -9.48
N SER A 12 -19.59 8.14 -9.84
CA SER A 12 -18.88 6.86 -9.84
C SER A 12 -18.75 6.28 -8.43
N ILE A 13 -18.47 7.11 -7.42
CA ILE A 13 -18.44 6.67 -6.02
C ILE A 13 -19.81 6.08 -5.62
N SER A 14 -20.89 6.83 -5.85
CA SER A 14 -22.25 6.38 -5.53
C SER A 14 -22.60 5.09 -6.25
N ASN A 15 -22.34 5.00 -7.56
CA ASN A 15 -22.62 3.81 -8.36
C ASN A 15 -21.86 2.57 -7.85
N THR A 16 -20.59 2.73 -7.44
CA THR A 16 -19.82 1.62 -6.87
C THR A 16 -20.41 1.16 -5.54
N VAL A 17 -20.83 2.08 -4.67
CA VAL A 17 -21.48 1.74 -3.39
C VAL A 17 -22.79 1.00 -3.62
N GLU A 18 -23.65 1.51 -4.51
CA GLU A 18 -24.92 0.88 -4.86
C GLU A 18 -24.73 -0.51 -5.45
N ALA A 19 -23.75 -0.68 -6.35
CA ALA A 19 -23.42 -1.97 -6.92
C ALA A 19 -23.00 -2.99 -5.84
N ILE A 20 -22.13 -2.59 -4.90
CA ILE A 20 -21.69 -3.44 -3.79
C ILE A 20 -22.85 -3.76 -2.83
N GLN A 21 -23.75 -2.80 -2.58
CA GLN A 21 -24.93 -3.02 -1.75
C GLN A 21 -25.89 -4.03 -2.40
N ALA A 22 -26.07 -3.95 -3.71
CA ALA A 22 -26.89 -4.88 -4.49
C ALA A 22 -26.25 -6.27 -4.59
N ASN A 23 -24.92 -6.34 -4.74
CA ASN A 23 -24.17 -7.59 -4.77
C ASN A 23 -22.84 -7.46 -4.00
N LYS A 24 -22.83 -8.00 -2.77
CA LYS A 24 -21.66 -7.95 -1.88
C LYS A 24 -20.43 -8.66 -2.43
N ASP A 25 -20.58 -9.60 -3.37
CA ASP A 25 -19.44 -10.30 -3.96
C ASP A 25 -18.58 -9.37 -4.83
N ILE A 26 -19.14 -8.25 -5.33
CA ILE A 26 -18.40 -7.23 -6.08
C ILE A 26 -17.27 -6.64 -5.23
N ALA A 27 -17.44 -6.58 -3.91
CA ALA A 27 -16.44 -6.05 -2.98
C ALA A 27 -15.29 -7.02 -2.66
N LYS A 28 -15.29 -8.24 -3.20
CA LYS A 28 -14.23 -9.23 -2.97
C LYS A 28 -13.11 -9.05 -4.00
N PHE A 29 -11.91 -8.79 -3.51
CA PHE A 29 -10.72 -8.60 -4.33
C PHE A 29 -9.62 -9.59 -3.92
N GLN A 30 -8.81 -10.00 -4.90
CA GLN A 30 -7.56 -10.72 -4.70
C GLN A 30 -6.47 -10.03 -5.50
N PHE A 31 -5.54 -9.35 -4.82
CA PHE A 31 -4.37 -8.75 -5.43
C PHE A 31 -3.22 -9.75 -5.50
N ARG A 32 -2.39 -9.63 -6.53
CA ARG A 32 -1.29 -10.57 -6.78
C ARG A 32 0.01 -9.83 -7.05
N ALA A 33 1.10 -10.44 -6.59
CA ALA A 33 2.45 -10.03 -6.88
C ALA A 33 3.29 -11.29 -7.12
N ARG A 34 4.26 -11.19 -8.03
CA ARG A 34 5.27 -12.21 -8.27
C ARG A 34 6.62 -11.59 -8.01
N ASN A 35 7.57 -12.37 -7.51
CA ASN A 35 8.92 -11.89 -7.24
C ASN A 35 9.94 -12.94 -7.68
N ARG A 36 11.07 -12.48 -8.19
CA ARG A 36 12.24 -13.32 -8.46
C ARG A 36 13.48 -12.70 -7.84
N TRP A 37 14.27 -13.53 -7.19
CA TRP A 37 15.62 -13.16 -6.78
C TRP A 37 16.51 -12.99 -8.01
N ILE A 38 17.45 -12.04 -7.95
CA ILE A 38 18.40 -11.76 -9.02
C ILE A 38 19.81 -12.08 -8.52
N SER A 39 20.29 -11.38 -7.49
CA SER A 39 21.59 -11.61 -6.88
C SER A 39 21.74 -10.82 -5.59
N GLY A 40 22.46 -11.32 -4.59
CA GLY A 40 22.68 -10.58 -3.34
C GLY A 40 21.35 -10.12 -2.71
N GLY A 41 21.28 -8.86 -2.26
CA GLY A 41 20.05 -8.21 -1.79
C GLY A 41 19.06 -7.82 -2.89
N HIS A 42 19.41 -7.99 -4.18
CA HIS A 42 18.59 -7.59 -5.31
C HIS A 42 17.58 -8.65 -5.70
N ASN A 43 16.30 -8.25 -5.76
CA ASN A 43 15.20 -9.02 -6.30
C ASN A 43 14.21 -8.09 -7.03
N ARG A 44 13.34 -8.67 -7.85
CA ARG A 44 12.39 -7.91 -8.67
C ARG A 44 10.98 -8.43 -8.53
N SER A 45 10.06 -7.53 -8.19
CA SER A 45 8.63 -7.79 -8.12
C SER A 45 7.91 -7.31 -9.37
N THR A 46 6.87 -8.03 -9.75
CA THR A 46 5.92 -7.65 -10.80
C THR A 46 4.49 -7.72 -10.29
N MET A 47 3.70 -6.70 -10.61
CA MET A 47 2.25 -6.65 -10.31
C MET A 47 1.51 -6.29 -11.58
N GLN A 48 0.63 -7.18 -12.03
CA GLN A 48 -0.17 -6.98 -13.23
C GLN A 48 -1.62 -7.31 -12.92
N ASP A 49 -1.93 -8.59 -12.75
CA ASP A 49 -3.28 -9.11 -12.60
C ASP A 49 -3.82 -9.03 -11.16
N PHE A 50 -5.14 -8.94 -11.05
CA PHE A 50 -5.89 -9.10 -9.80
C PHE A 50 -7.31 -9.59 -10.12
N TYR A 51 -7.99 -10.18 -9.14
CA TYR A 51 -9.42 -10.46 -9.22
C TYR A 51 -10.19 -9.37 -8.48
N GLY A 52 -11.29 -8.89 -9.04
CA GLY A 52 -12.14 -7.88 -8.43
C GLY A 52 -13.44 -7.66 -9.21
N GLY A 53 -14.50 -7.20 -8.55
CA GLY A 53 -15.78 -6.95 -9.24
C GLY A 53 -16.36 -8.19 -9.92
N CYS A 54 -16.15 -9.36 -9.32
CA CYS A 54 -16.59 -10.67 -9.82
C CYS A 54 -15.91 -11.17 -11.11
N GLN A 55 -14.72 -10.66 -11.46
CA GLN A 55 -13.97 -11.10 -12.65
C GLN A 55 -12.45 -10.93 -12.48
N GLU A 56 -11.66 -11.57 -13.35
CA GLU A 56 -10.24 -11.27 -13.49
C GLU A 56 -10.09 -9.90 -14.17
N ASP A 57 -9.20 -9.06 -13.64
CA ASP A 57 -8.86 -7.78 -14.23
C ASP A 57 -7.85 -7.94 -15.35
N GLU A 58 -8.22 -7.42 -16.52
CA GLU A 58 -7.37 -7.38 -17.71
C GLU A 58 -7.02 -5.93 -18.10
N SER A 59 -7.28 -4.96 -17.22
CA SER A 59 -7.13 -3.53 -17.53
C SER A 59 -5.66 -3.08 -17.69
N ARG A 60 -4.70 -3.88 -17.20
CA ARG A 60 -3.27 -3.58 -17.24
C ARG A 60 -2.56 -4.42 -18.29
N GLU A 61 -2.30 -3.81 -19.44
CA GLU A 61 -1.60 -4.46 -20.56
C GLU A 61 -0.13 -4.79 -20.23
N THR A 62 0.51 -4.00 -19.36
CA THR A 62 1.91 -4.18 -18.96
C THR A 62 2.02 -4.25 -17.43
N ALA A 63 2.87 -5.15 -16.94
CA ALA A 63 3.16 -5.25 -15.51
C ALA A 63 3.88 -4.01 -14.98
N PHE A 64 3.53 -3.59 -13.77
CA PHE A 64 4.39 -2.72 -12.99
C PHE A 64 5.57 -3.52 -12.46
N VAL A 65 6.78 -2.99 -12.60
CA VAL A 65 8.04 -3.68 -12.25
C VAL A 65 8.80 -2.83 -11.25
N PHE A 66 9.17 -3.43 -10.12
CA PHE A 66 9.93 -2.77 -9.06
C PHE A 66 11.11 -3.62 -8.64
N ASP A 67 12.29 -3.01 -8.61
CA ASP A 67 13.47 -3.60 -8.02
C ASP A 67 13.50 -3.29 -6.52
N ASN A 68 13.73 -4.31 -5.70
CA ASN A 68 14.11 -4.15 -4.32
C ASN A 68 15.62 -4.36 -4.22
N GLY A 69 16.32 -3.41 -3.61
CA GLY A 69 17.73 -3.52 -3.32
C GLY A 69 17.99 -3.38 -1.82
N GLU A 70 19.26 -3.25 -1.47
CA GLU A 70 19.68 -2.80 -0.15
C GLU A 70 20.76 -1.72 -0.31
N PRO A 71 20.89 -0.77 0.63
CA PRO A 71 22.04 0.11 0.64
C PRO A 71 23.33 -0.65 0.98
N PRO A 72 24.52 -0.08 0.70
CA PRO A 72 25.80 -0.74 0.97
C PRO A 72 25.99 -1.21 2.42
N ILE A 73 25.46 -0.44 3.38
CA ILE A 73 25.52 -0.80 4.81
C ILE A 73 24.69 -2.05 5.16
N LEU A 74 23.73 -2.42 4.31
CA LEU A 74 22.92 -3.64 4.38
C LEU A 74 23.25 -4.61 3.24
N LEU A 75 24.48 -4.58 2.74
CA LEU A 75 25.04 -5.55 1.79
C LEU A 75 24.41 -5.54 0.37
N GLY A 76 23.84 -4.41 -0.05
CA GLY A 76 23.40 -4.21 -1.45
C GLY A 76 24.15 -3.09 -2.17
N SER A 77 23.65 -2.67 -3.33
CA SER A 77 24.30 -1.66 -4.18
C SER A 77 23.37 -0.51 -4.58
N ASN A 78 22.27 -0.31 -3.85
CA ASN A 78 21.19 0.64 -4.19
C ASN A 78 20.51 0.35 -5.55
N GLU A 79 20.25 -0.92 -5.85
CA GLU A 79 19.53 -1.34 -7.07
C GLU A 79 18.07 -0.88 -7.11
N GLY A 80 17.51 -0.59 -5.93
CA GLY A 80 16.19 -0.03 -5.68
C GLY A 80 16.06 0.33 -4.20
N ALA A 81 14.94 0.93 -3.82
CA ALA A 81 14.59 1.07 -2.40
C ALA A 81 14.51 -0.31 -1.75
N ASN A 82 14.78 -0.38 -0.46
CA ASN A 82 14.71 -1.65 0.25
C ASN A 82 13.26 -2.04 0.60
N PRO A 83 13.00 -3.32 0.93
CA PRO A 83 11.63 -3.78 1.16
C PRO A 83 10.89 -3.02 2.27
N VAL A 84 11.60 -2.59 3.32
CA VAL A 84 10.97 -1.87 4.43
C VAL A 84 10.65 -0.41 4.08
N GLU A 85 11.39 0.21 3.15
CA GLU A 85 11.02 1.50 2.54
C GLU A 85 9.77 1.36 1.66
N PHE A 86 9.63 0.24 0.93
CA PHE A 86 8.40 -0.05 0.17
C PHE A 86 7.17 -0.18 1.06
N VAL A 87 7.30 -0.68 2.29
CA VAL A 87 6.20 -0.68 3.28
C VAL A 87 5.78 0.75 3.62
N LEU A 88 6.73 1.66 3.85
CA LEU A 88 6.42 3.07 4.11
C LEU A 88 5.77 3.74 2.89
N HIS A 89 6.26 3.44 1.68
CA HIS A 89 5.67 3.90 0.43
C HIS A 89 4.21 3.45 0.28
N ALA A 90 3.94 2.16 0.49
CA ALA A 90 2.59 1.60 0.40
C ALA A 90 1.66 2.21 1.46
N LEU A 91 2.14 2.37 2.69
CA LEU A 91 1.38 2.99 3.78
C LEU A 91 1.02 4.44 3.46
N ALA A 92 2.00 5.25 3.02
CA ALA A 92 1.78 6.64 2.64
C ALA A 92 0.77 6.79 1.51
N GLY A 93 0.93 6.00 0.45
CA GLY A 93 0.03 6.04 -0.71
C GLY A 93 -1.39 5.61 -0.36
N CYS A 94 -1.55 4.56 0.43
CA CYS A 94 -2.87 4.05 0.80
C CYS A 94 -3.61 5.02 1.73
N MET A 95 -2.97 5.54 2.79
CA MET A 95 -3.59 6.54 3.67
C MET A 95 -4.01 7.80 2.92
N THR A 96 -3.16 8.28 2.00
CA THR A 96 -3.46 9.46 1.17
C THR A 96 -4.67 9.20 0.26
N THR A 97 -4.68 8.06 -0.44
CA THR A 97 -5.77 7.69 -1.34
C THR A 97 -7.09 7.53 -0.60
N THR A 98 -7.09 6.84 0.55
CA THR A 98 -8.27 6.67 1.39
C THR A 98 -8.77 8.02 1.90
N MET A 99 -7.88 8.87 2.42
CA MET A 99 -8.25 10.20 2.91
C MET A 99 -8.96 11.02 1.81
N MET A 100 -8.38 11.07 0.60
CA MET A 100 -8.94 11.88 -0.49
C MET A 100 -10.26 11.32 -1.04
N LEU A 101 -10.39 9.99 -1.12
CA LEU A 101 -11.63 9.34 -1.55
C LEU A 101 -12.77 9.63 -0.56
N HIS A 102 -12.53 9.46 0.74
CA HIS A 102 -13.54 9.75 1.75
C HIS A 102 -13.84 11.24 1.87
N ALA A 103 -12.84 12.12 1.71
CA ALA A 103 -13.06 13.56 1.63
C ALA A 103 -14.02 13.91 0.48
N ALA A 104 -13.77 13.37 -0.72
CA ALA A 104 -14.61 13.59 -1.89
C ALA A 104 -16.04 13.06 -1.66
N ALA A 105 -16.19 11.86 -1.10
CA ALA A 105 -17.49 11.29 -0.76
C ALA A 105 -18.29 12.12 0.26
N ASN A 106 -17.61 12.87 1.13
CA ASN A 106 -18.21 13.76 2.12
C ASN A 106 -18.30 15.23 1.65
N GLY A 107 -17.97 15.52 0.39
CA GLY A 107 -18.04 16.87 -0.16
C GLY A 107 -16.92 17.82 0.25
N ILE A 108 -15.88 17.32 0.92
CA ILE A 108 -14.75 18.10 1.42
C ILE A 108 -13.70 18.23 0.31
N SER A 109 -13.43 19.48 -0.11
CA SER A 109 -12.42 19.77 -1.13
C SER A 109 -11.06 20.03 -0.49
N VAL A 110 -10.02 19.41 -1.03
CA VAL A 110 -8.63 19.53 -0.55
C VAL A 110 -7.76 19.96 -1.73
N ASP A 111 -6.98 21.03 -1.56
CA ASP A 111 -6.14 21.56 -2.64
C ASP A 111 -4.87 20.74 -2.80
N LYS A 112 -4.21 20.41 -1.68
CA LYS A 112 -2.96 19.63 -1.65
C LYS A 112 -2.86 18.81 -0.38
N VAL A 113 -2.25 17.64 -0.51
CA VAL A 113 -1.83 16.80 0.60
C VAL A 113 -0.45 16.23 0.32
N SER A 114 0.42 16.24 1.33
CA SER A 114 1.69 15.52 1.33
C SER A 114 1.92 14.87 2.68
N SER A 115 2.79 13.86 2.73
CA SER A 115 3.13 13.20 3.99
C SER A 115 4.62 12.85 4.08
N LYS A 116 5.10 12.76 5.32
CA LYS A 116 6.44 12.28 5.69
C LYS A 116 6.28 11.13 6.67
N LEU A 117 7.02 10.05 6.41
CA LEU A 117 6.99 8.86 7.24
C LEU A 117 8.39 8.52 7.73
N VAL A 118 8.50 8.14 8.99
CA VAL A 118 9.73 7.66 9.61
C VAL A 118 9.42 6.36 10.33
N GLY A 119 10.12 5.28 9.99
CA GLY A 119 9.99 3.99 10.64
C GLY A 119 11.28 3.63 11.37
N ASP A 120 11.16 3.27 12.65
CA ASP A 120 12.28 2.86 13.50
C ASP A 120 12.43 1.34 13.46
N LEU A 121 13.60 0.83 13.04
CA LEU A 121 13.88 -0.60 12.94
C LEU A 121 15.21 -0.93 13.63
N ASP A 122 15.22 -1.98 14.45
CA ASP A 122 16.45 -2.51 15.03
C ASP A 122 16.78 -3.86 14.37
N VAL A 123 17.89 -3.87 13.63
CA VAL A 123 18.33 -5.03 12.83
C VAL A 123 18.80 -6.21 13.68
N GLN A 124 19.00 -6.05 15.00
CA GLN A 124 19.36 -7.16 15.88
C GLN A 124 18.32 -8.27 15.88
N GLY A 125 17.03 -7.92 15.80
CA GLY A 125 15.94 -8.90 15.69
C GLY A 125 16.04 -9.71 14.40
N PHE A 126 16.18 -9.02 13.26
CA PHE A 126 16.38 -9.65 11.94
C PHE A 126 17.64 -10.53 11.87
N LEU A 127 18.75 -10.07 12.45
CA LEU A 127 20.02 -10.79 12.49
C LEU A 127 20.04 -11.93 13.52
N GLY A 128 18.98 -12.10 14.31
CA GLY A 128 18.88 -13.14 15.34
C GLY A 128 19.79 -12.93 16.55
N LEU A 129 20.27 -11.70 16.76
CA LEU A 129 21.16 -11.33 17.87
C LEU A 129 20.39 -11.12 19.19
N ASP A 130 19.15 -10.63 19.10
CA ASP A 130 18.26 -10.47 20.24
C ASP A 130 16.83 -10.91 19.86
N LYS A 131 16.32 -11.93 20.56
CA LYS A 131 14.98 -12.51 20.32
C LYS A 131 13.85 -11.71 20.94
N THR A 132 14.16 -10.74 21.81
CA THR A 132 13.17 -9.84 22.42
C THR A 132 12.83 -8.67 21.49
N ILE A 133 13.67 -8.41 20.50
CA ILE A 133 13.49 -7.36 19.48
C ILE A 133 12.72 -7.95 18.30
N ARG A 134 11.62 -7.30 17.90
CA ARG A 134 10.85 -7.69 16.72
C ARG A 134 11.64 -7.39 15.44
N ASN A 135 11.43 -8.20 14.40
CA ASN A 135 12.17 -8.06 13.13
C ASN A 135 11.74 -6.86 12.29
N GLY A 136 10.49 -6.40 12.44
CA GLY A 136 9.95 -5.28 11.67
C GLY A 136 10.06 -3.94 12.40
N TYR A 137 9.40 -2.91 11.87
CA TYR A 137 9.32 -1.60 12.52
C TYR A 137 8.79 -1.69 13.97
N GLN A 138 9.45 -0.98 14.87
CA GLN A 138 9.05 -0.79 16.26
C GLN A 138 7.98 0.30 16.38
N ASN A 139 8.12 1.34 15.56
CA ASN A 139 7.22 2.47 15.47
C ASN A 139 7.28 3.07 14.06
N ILE A 140 6.17 3.61 13.59
CA ILE A 140 6.11 4.44 12.38
C ILE A 140 5.41 5.75 12.74
N LYS A 141 6.10 6.87 12.53
CA LYS A 141 5.54 8.21 12.66
C LYS A 141 5.13 8.72 11.28
N VAL A 142 3.92 9.27 11.19
CA VAL A 142 3.37 9.87 9.97
C VAL A 142 3.03 11.32 10.26
N GLU A 143 3.46 12.24 9.41
CA GLU A 143 3.09 13.65 9.44
C GLU A 143 2.44 14.02 8.12
N PHE A 144 1.23 14.59 8.16
CA PHE A 144 0.51 15.08 6.99
C PHE A 144 0.54 16.62 6.94
N ASP A 145 0.87 17.15 5.77
CA ASP A 145 0.67 18.56 5.44
C ASP A 145 -0.57 18.67 4.53
N ILE A 146 -1.62 19.35 5.01
CA ILE A 146 -2.91 19.46 4.31
C ILE A 146 -3.22 20.94 4.03
N GLN A 147 -3.37 21.27 2.75
CA GLN A 147 -3.74 22.60 2.28
C GLN A 147 -5.16 22.59 1.69
N GLY A 148 -5.98 23.56 2.09
CA GLY A 148 -7.32 23.80 1.59
C GLY A 148 -8.07 24.81 2.47
N ASP A 149 -9.18 25.33 1.97
CA ASP A 149 -10.15 26.10 2.75
C ASP A 149 -10.97 25.14 3.61
N LEU A 150 -10.34 24.67 4.70
CA LEU A 150 -10.83 23.64 5.59
C LEU A 150 -11.03 24.21 6.98
N THR A 151 -12.19 23.95 7.56
CA THR A 151 -12.43 24.11 8.99
C THR A 151 -11.54 23.16 9.80
N GLU A 152 -11.35 23.47 11.08
CA GLU A 152 -10.58 22.59 11.98
C GLU A 152 -11.24 21.20 12.12
N GLU A 153 -12.57 21.14 12.11
CA GLU A 153 -13.33 19.88 12.15
C GLU A 153 -13.10 19.04 10.90
N GLU A 154 -13.10 19.65 9.71
CA GLU A 154 -12.76 18.95 8.47
C GLU A 154 -11.33 18.45 8.50
N ARG A 155 -10.36 19.24 8.99
CA ARG A 155 -8.95 18.79 9.13
C ARG A 155 -8.84 17.56 10.01
N GLN A 156 -9.51 17.53 11.16
CA GLN A 156 -9.50 16.36 12.05
C GLN A 156 -10.20 15.16 11.41
N THR A 157 -11.31 15.40 10.69
CA THR A 157 -12.04 14.38 9.95
C THR A 157 -11.17 13.72 8.88
N LEU A 158 -10.36 14.51 8.15
CA LEU A 158 -9.42 13.98 7.15
C LEU A 158 -8.39 13.02 7.77
N ILE A 159 -7.83 13.35 8.93
CA ILE A 159 -6.94 12.44 9.66
C ILE A 159 -7.68 11.15 10.06
N GLY A 160 -8.93 11.28 10.52
CA GLY A 160 -9.80 10.13 10.79
C GLY A 160 -9.99 9.20 9.58
N PHE A 161 -10.10 9.75 8.37
CA PHE A 161 -10.19 8.94 7.14
C PHE A 161 -8.90 8.20 6.81
N ALA A 162 -7.73 8.75 7.09
CA ALA A 162 -6.46 8.06 6.84
C ALA A 162 -6.37 6.73 7.62
N HIS A 163 -6.95 6.66 8.81
CA HIS A 163 -7.01 5.43 9.62
C HIS A 163 -7.88 4.33 9.01
N GLN A 164 -8.75 4.64 8.05
CA GLN A 164 -9.56 3.65 7.33
C GLN A 164 -8.80 2.97 6.19
N SER A 165 -7.51 3.29 6.03
CA SER A 165 -6.64 2.72 5.02
C SER A 165 -6.43 1.21 5.22
N PRO A 166 -6.63 0.38 4.18
CA PRO A 166 -6.30 -1.04 4.24
C PRO A 166 -4.84 -1.32 4.61
N VAL A 167 -3.88 -0.51 4.14
CA VAL A 167 -2.46 -0.71 4.48
C VAL A 167 -2.15 -0.22 5.90
N PHE A 168 -2.84 0.81 6.40
CA PHE A 168 -2.77 1.15 7.83
C PHE A 168 -3.20 -0.04 8.68
N ASP A 169 -4.34 -0.67 8.37
CA ASP A 169 -4.81 -1.89 9.04
C ASP A 169 -3.76 -3.01 8.98
N ILE A 170 -3.23 -3.34 7.79
CA ILE A 170 -2.19 -4.37 7.60
C ILE A 170 -0.95 -4.12 8.46
N VAL A 171 -0.54 -2.86 8.63
CA VAL A 171 0.67 -2.50 9.39
C VAL A 171 0.41 -2.53 10.90
N THR A 172 -0.79 -2.12 11.33
CA THR A 172 -1.13 -2.04 12.76
C THR A 172 -1.66 -3.35 13.34
N ASN A 173 -2.09 -4.29 12.49
CA ASN A 173 -2.68 -5.57 12.89
C ASN A 173 -1.89 -6.75 12.30
N GLY A 174 -1.88 -7.87 13.03
CA GLY A 174 -1.21 -9.09 12.57
C GLY A 174 -2.00 -9.79 11.48
N VAL A 175 -1.56 -9.70 10.21
CA VAL A 175 -2.15 -10.45 9.10
C VAL A 175 -1.55 -11.86 9.05
N PRO A 176 -2.36 -12.93 9.06
CA PRO A 176 -1.84 -14.29 8.91
C PRO A 176 -1.18 -14.50 7.55
N VAL A 177 0.11 -14.84 7.55
CA VAL A 177 0.87 -15.18 6.33
C VAL A 177 1.19 -16.67 6.37
N GLN A 178 0.72 -17.41 5.35
CA GLN A 178 1.00 -18.84 5.21
C GLN A 178 2.16 -19.05 4.25
N LEU A 179 3.15 -19.84 4.66
CA LEU A 179 4.35 -20.14 3.88
C LEU A 179 4.34 -21.60 3.43
N SER A 180 4.72 -21.83 2.19
CA SER A 180 4.98 -23.18 1.64
C SER A 180 6.15 -23.11 0.67
N ALA A 181 6.84 -24.23 0.49
CA ALA A 181 7.97 -24.34 -0.42
C ALA A 181 7.79 -25.56 -1.33
N LYS A 182 8.22 -25.43 -2.59
CA LYS A 182 8.26 -26.51 -3.58
C LYS A 182 9.63 -26.48 -4.27
N GLU A 183 10.25 -27.64 -4.42
CA GLU A 183 11.43 -27.81 -5.26
C GLU A 183 11.02 -27.81 -6.74
N VAL A 184 11.76 -27.07 -7.56
CA VAL A 184 11.50 -26.88 -8.99
C VAL A 184 12.76 -27.23 -9.79
N ASN A 185 12.58 -27.80 -10.98
CA ASN A 185 13.71 -28.21 -11.80
C ASN A 185 14.41 -27.00 -12.43
N GLU A 186 15.66 -27.19 -12.84
CA GLU A 186 16.44 -26.18 -13.55
C GLU A 186 15.69 -25.73 -14.83
N GLY A 187 15.39 -24.43 -14.94
CA GLY A 187 14.65 -23.84 -16.06
C GLY A 187 13.14 -23.66 -15.87
N GLU A 188 12.56 -24.09 -14.74
CA GLU A 188 11.12 -23.88 -14.43
C GLU A 188 10.82 -22.56 -13.67
N LEU A 189 11.86 -21.84 -13.24
CA LEU A 189 11.75 -20.52 -12.61
C LEU A 189 11.74 -19.42 -13.67
N ALA A 190 10.59 -18.77 -13.84
CA ALA A 190 10.40 -17.59 -14.69
C ALA A 190 10.82 -16.29 -13.99
#